data_AF-A0A1Z4RFQ8-F1
#
_entry.id   AF-A0A1Z4RFQ8-F1
#
_cell.length_a   1.000
_cell.length_b   1.000
_cell.length_c   1.000
_cell.angle_alpha   90.00
_cell.angle_beta   90.00
_cell.angle_gamma   90.00
#
_symmetry.space_group_name_H-M   'P 1'
#
loop_
_entity.id
_entity.type
_entity.pdbx_description
1 polymer ?
#
loop_
_entity_poly.entity_id
_entity_poly.type
_entity_poly.pdbx_seq_one_letter_code
_entity_poly.pdbx_strand_id
1 'polypeptide(L)'
;MFDGLDEVFEPAQREDIINDIIRFTDEYPDVQVIVTSRVIGYKDERFRNSEFRHLMLQDFDDGQIQDFINRWHQLTFNDKADAEDKKARLERGIARSKAIKEL
;
A
#
# COMPACT_ATOMS: atom_id res chain seq x y z
N MET A 1 1.12 -7.03 12.63
CA MET A 1 1.14 -6.57 11.23
C MET A 1 2.52 -6.88 10.68
N PHE A 2 2.59 -7.55 9.53
CA PHE A 2 3.82 -7.84 8.81
C PHE A 2 3.83 -6.97 7.55
N ASP A 3 4.79 -6.06 7.45
CA ASP A 3 4.86 -5.08 6.37
C ASP A 3 5.98 -5.43 5.38
N GLY A 4 5.73 -5.34 4.08
CA GLY A 4 6.75 -5.51 3.05
C GLY A 4 7.31 -6.93 2.91
N LEU A 5 6.46 -7.97 2.84
CA LEU A 5 6.93 -9.35 2.70
C LEU A 5 7.83 -9.57 1.46
N ASP A 6 7.65 -8.77 0.40
CA ASP A 6 8.49 -8.83 -0.79
C ASP A 6 9.94 -8.37 -0.58
N GLU A 7 10.24 -7.70 0.54
CA GLU A 7 11.60 -7.30 0.92
C GLU A 7 12.47 -8.48 1.39
N VAL A 8 11.87 -9.65 1.66
CA VAL A 8 12.62 -10.89 1.88
C VAL A 8 13.05 -11.43 0.52
N PHE A 9 14.26 -11.12 0.08
CA PHE A 9 14.72 -11.41 -1.28
C PHE A 9 14.98 -12.89 -1.55
N GLU A 10 15.48 -13.63 -0.55
CA GLU A 10 15.78 -15.06 -0.67
C GLU A 10 14.49 -15.89 -0.66
N PRO A 11 14.16 -16.62 -1.75
CA PRO A 11 12.90 -17.33 -1.86
C PRO A 11 12.67 -18.32 -0.71
N ALA A 12 13.66 -19.17 -0.40
CA ALA A 12 13.53 -20.16 0.67
C ALA A 12 13.25 -19.51 2.04
N GLN A 13 13.91 -18.40 2.35
CA GLN A 13 13.66 -17.66 3.59
C GLN A 13 12.25 -17.05 3.61
N ARG A 14 11.79 -16.51 2.48
CA ARG A 14 10.43 -15.98 2.36
C ARG A 14 9.40 -17.08 2.61
N GLU A 15 9.62 -18.26 2.05
CA GLU A 15 8.76 -19.43 2.24
C GLU A 15 8.69 -19.86 3.71
N ASP A 16 9.82 -19.87 4.42
CA ASP A 16 9.87 -20.18 5.85
C ASP A 16 9.08 -19.15 6.67
N ILE A 17 9.24 -17.86 6.38
CA ILE A 17 8.49 -16.77 7.04
C ILE A 17 6.99 -16.91 6.82
N ILE A 18 6.56 -17.27 5.61
CA ILE A 18 5.14 -17.49 5.31
C ILE A 18 4.58 -18.65 6.13
N ASN A 19 5.32 -19.76 6.19
CA ASN A 19 4.92 -20.92 7.00
C ASN A 19 4.83 -20.54 8.49
N ASP A 20 5.77 -19.72 9.00
CA ASP A 20 5.74 -19.22 10.38
C ASP A 20 4.51 -18.34 10.64
N ILE A 21 4.17 -17.44 9.72
CA ILE A 21 2.98 -16.59 9.83
C ILE A 21 1.70 -17.44 9.87
N ILE A 22 1.57 -18.41 8.98
CA ILE A 22 0.39 -19.29 8.92
C ILE A 22 0.27 -20.11 10.20
N ARG A 23 1.36 -20.75 10.64
CA ARG A 23 1.38 -21.51 11.90
C ARG A 23 1.02 -20.63 13.10
N PHE A 24 1.53 -19.40 13.13
CA PHE A 24 1.17 -18.44 14.19
C PHE A 24 -0.33 -18.13 14.19
N THR A 25 -0.95 -17.91 13.02
CA THR A 25 -2.40 -17.66 12.95
C THR A 25 -3.24 -18.89 13.30
N ASP A 26 -2.74 -20.10 13.01
CA ASP A 26 -3.43 -21.34 13.37
C ASP A 26 -3.37 -21.59 14.89
N GLU A 27 -2.23 -21.26 15.53
CA GLU A 27 -2.05 -21.38 16.98
C GLU A 27 -2.84 -20.33 17.77
N TYR A 28 -2.99 -19.12 17.19
CA TYR A 28 -3.66 -17.99 17.83
C TYR A 28 -4.83 -17.47 16.97
N PRO A 29 -5.96 -18.19 16.90
CA PRO A 29 -7.06 -17.90 15.97
C PRO A 29 -7.77 -16.57 16.24
N ASP A 30 -7.69 -16.05 17.47
CA ASP A 30 -8.29 -14.78 17.87
C ASP A 30 -7.43 -13.55 17.50
N VAL A 31 -6.19 -13.76 17.04
CA VAL A 31 -5.26 -12.68 16.69
C VAL A 31 -5.48 -12.23 15.24
N GLN A 32 -5.79 -10.95 15.05
CA GLN A 32 -5.90 -10.37 13.72
C GLN A 32 -4.51 -10.09 13.12
N VAL A 33 -4.22 -10.73 11.99
CA VAL A 33 -2.97 -10.55 11.25
C VAL A 33 -3.25 -9.87 9.91
N ILE A 34 -2.42 -8.87 9.59
CA ILE A 34 -2.36 -8.21 8.28
C ILE A 34 -0.94 -8.38 7.76
N VAL A 35 -0.83 -8.83 6.51
CA VAL A 35 0.42 -8.97 5.77
C VAL A 35 0.32 -8.07 4.53
N THR A 36 1.35 -7.28 4.26
CA THR A 36 1.44 -6.46 3.04
C THR A 36 2.61 -6.93 2.17
N SER A 37 2.48 -6.74 0.85
CA SER A 37 3.57 -6.93 -0.10
C SER A 37 3.28 -6.19 -1.40
N ARG A 38 4.30 -5.97 -2.23
CA ARG A 38 4.10 -5.60 -3.64
C ARG A 38 3.51 -6.75 -4.44
N VAL A 39 2.79 -6.41 -5.52
CA VAL A 39 2.17 -7.39 -6.44
C VAL A 39 3.22 -8.27 -7.14
N ILE A 40 4.35 -7.70 -7.56
CA ILE A 40 5.40 -8.41 -8.33
C ILE A 40 6.09 -9.51 -7.49
N GLY A 41 6.06 -9.38 -6.15
CA GLY A 41 6.57 -10.39 -5.21
C GLY A 41 5.50 -11.35 -4.67
N TYR A 42 4.22 -11.11 -4.99
CA TYR A 42 3.10 -11.88 -4.44
C TYR A 42 2.83 -13.14 -5.28
N LYS A 43 3.46 -14.26 -4.89
CA LYS A 43 3.34 -15.54 -5.60
C LYS A 43 2.92 -16.71 -4.70
N ASP A 44 2.19 -16.46 -3.62
CA ASP A 44 1.94 -17.55 -2.67
C ASP A 44 0.58 -18.19 -2.80
N GLU A 45 0.56 -19.30 -3.54
CA GLU A 45 -0.47 -20.34 -3.42
C GLU A 45 -0.69 -20.74 -1.94
N ARG A 46 0.31 -20.65 -1.07
CA ARG A 46 0.17 -20.98 0.35
C ARG A 46 -0.78 -20.07 1.11
N PHE A 47 -0.65 -18.75 0.97
CA PHE A 47 -1.64 -17.84 1.57
C PHE A 47 -3.02 -18.02 0.95
N ARG A 48 -3.10 -18.42 -0.32
CA ARG A 48 -4.40 -18.72 -0.97
C ARG A 48 -5.03 -20.00 -0.47
N ASN A 49 -4.21 -20.95 0.00
CA ASN A 49 -4.63 -22.22 0.57
C ASN A 49 -4.83 -22.15 2.10
N SER A 50 -4.69 -20.97 2.72
CA SER A 50 -5.00 -20.72 4.12
C SER A 50 -6.23 -19.82 4.27
N GLU A 51 -6.68 -19.60 5.51
CA GLU A 51 -7.87 -18.79 5.84
C GLU A 51 -7.68 -17.27 5.63
N PHE A 52 -6.57 -16.84 5.03
CA PHE A 52 -6.31 -15.44 4.75
C PHE A 52 -7.26 -14.90 3.68
N ARG A 53 -7.73 -13.66 3.89
CA ARG A 53 -8.43 -12.90 2.85
C ARG A 53 -7.42 -12.09 2.05
N HIS A 54 -7.55 -12.14 0.72
CA HIS A 54 -6.61 -11.52 -0.21
C HIS A 54 -7.24 -10.25 -0.76
N LEU A 55 -6.60 -9.11 -0.52
CA LEU A 55 -7.07 -7.80 -0.98
C LEU A 55 -5.96 -7.14 -1.78
N MET A 56 -6.35 -6.48 -2.87
CA MET A 56 -5.45 -5.66 -3.67
C MET A 56 -5.81 -4.20 -3.44
N LEU A 57 -4.87 -3.42 -2.91
CA LEU A 57 -5.02 -1.97 -2.86
C LEU A 57 -5.10 -1.45 -4.29
N GLN A 58 -6.19 -0.73 -4.58
CA GLN A 58 -6.42 -0.13 -5.89
C GLN A 58 -5.80 1.26 -5.93
N ASP A 59 -5.51 1.71 -7.14
CA ASP A 59 -5.14 3.10 -7.40
C ASP A 59 -6.28 4.03 -6.99
N PHE A 60 -5.92 5.25 -6.61
CA PHE A 60 -6.92 6.27 -6.31
C PHE A 60 -7.67 6.71 -7.58
N ASP A 61 -8.98 6.89 -7.45
CA ASP A 61 -9.75 7.58 -8.47
C ASP A 61 -9.43 9.09 -8.49
N ASP A 62 -9.84 9.79 -9.55
CA ASP A 62 -9.57 11.23 -9.70
C ASP A 62 -10.11 12.05 -8.50
N GLY A 63 -11.24 11.66 -7.91
CA GLY A 63 -11.81 12.32 -6.74
C GLY A 63 -10.98 12.11 -5.47
N GLN A 64 -10.51 10.88 -5.25
CA GLN A 64 -9.63 10.51 -4.15
C GLN A 64 -8.26 11.18 -4.26
N ILE A 65 -7.71 11.31 -5.48
CA ILE A 65 -6.49 12.09 -5.73
C ILE A 65 -6.70 13.55 -5.31
N GLN A 66 -7.81 14.18 -5.71
CA GLN A 66 -8.12 15.55 -5.30
C GLN A 66 -8.27 15.68 -3.77
N ASP A 67 -8.99 14.76 -3.13
CA ASP A 67 -9.16 14.77 -1.67
C ASP A 67 -7.81 14.62 -0.94
N PHE A 68 -6.96 13.71 -1.41
CA PHE A 68 -5.61 13.54 -0.87
C PHE A 68 -4.78 14.82 -0.98
N ILE A 69 -4.73 15.44 -2.16
CA ILE A 69 -3.97 16.69 -2.39
C ILE A 69 -4.48 17.79 -1.46
N ASN A 70 -5.80 17.94 -1.34
CA ASN A 70 -6.42 18.95 -0.48
C ASN A 70 -6.03 18.75 0.99
N ARG A 71 -6.22 17.55 1.53
CA ARG A 71 -5.92 17.23 2.93
C ARG A 71 -4.44 17.35 3.23
N TRP A 72 -3.59 16.86 2.34
CA TRP A 72 -2.14 16.93 2.49
C TRP A 72 -1.67 18.38 2.61
N HIS A 73 -2.16 19.28 1.73
CA HIS A 73 -1.75 20.69 1.77
C HIS A 73 -2.28 21.42 3.01
N GLN A 74 -3.50 21.11 3.45
CA GLN A 74 -4.06 21.67 4.68
C GLN A 74 -3.26 21.30 5.94
N LEU A 75 -2.68 20.09 5.97
CA LEU A 75 -1.92 19.60 7.12
C LEU A 75 -0.43 19.96 7.08
N THR A 76 0.15 20.08 5.88
CA THR A 76 1.60 20.23 5.70
C THR A 76 2.06 21.68 5.71
N PHE A 77 1.20 22.62 5.28
CA PHE A 77 1.57 24.03 5.12
C PHE A 77 0.89 24.92 6.16
N ASN A 78 1.69 25.69 6.89
CA ASN A 78 1.19 26.68 7.84
C ASN A 78 0.77 27.99 7.15
N ASP A 79 1.39 28.32 6.00
CA ASP A 79 1.03 29.47 5.18
C ASP A 79 0.06 29.04 4.08
N LYS A 80 -1.13 29.65 4.08
CA LYS A 80 -2.20 29.36 3.12
C LYS A 80 -1.83 29.76 1.69
N ALA A 81 -1.05 30.83 1.51
CA ALA A 81 -0.67 31.27 0.17
C ALA A 81 0.31 30.29 -0.48
N ASP A 82 1.32 29.84 0.29
CA ASP A 82 2.27 28.82 -0.16
C ASP A 82 1.59 27.46 -0.42
N ALA A 83 0.59 27.11 0.41
CA ALA A 83 -0.20 25.89 0.22
C ALA A 83 -0.95 25.88 -1.11
N GLU A 84 -1.65 26.98 -1.44
CA GLU A 84 -2.44 27.09 -2.68
C GLU A 84 -1.55 27.09 -3.92
N ASP A 85 -0.42 27.80 -3.90
CA ASP A 85 0.52 27.83 -5.02
C ASP A 85 1.12 26.45 -5.32
N LYS A 86 1.52 25.71 -4.27
CA LYS A 86 2.08 24.36 -4.40
C LYS A 86 1.03 23.35 -4.83
N LYS A 87 -0.18 23.44 -4.28
CA LYS A 87 -1.33 22.62 -4.68
C LYS A 87 -1.64 22.79 -6.16
N ALA A 88 -1.82 24.04 -6.61
CA ALA A 88 -2.16 24.32 -8.00
C ALA A 88 -1.05 23.85 -8.96
N ARG A 89 0.22 23.90 -8.54
CA ARG A 89 1.34 23.36 -9.32
C ARG A 89 1.29 21.83 -9.42
N LEU A 90 0.99 21.13 -8.33
CA LEU A 90 0.87 19.67 -8.30
C LEU A 90 -0.31 19.19 -9.17
N GLU A 91 -1.47 19.82 -9.03
CA GLU A 91 -2.67 19.51 -9.83
C GLU A 91 -2.40 19.65 -11.34
N ARG A 92 -1.74 20.74 -11.75
CA ARG A 92 -1.30 20.91 -13.14
C ARG A 92 -0.33 19.83 -13.60
N GLY A 93 0.55 19.37 -12.71
CA GLY A 93 1.50 18.29 -13.00
C GLY A 93 0.79 16.96 -13.26
N ILE A 94 -0.15 16.60 -12.37
CA ILE A 94 -0.97 15.39 -12.50
C ILE A 94 -1.83 15.43 -13.76
N ALA A 95 -2.44 16.58 -14.07
CA ALA A 95 -3.26 16.73 -15.27
C ALA A 95 -2.47 16.63 -16.58
N ARG A 96 -1.19 17.03 -16.59
CA ARG A 96 -0.35 17.09 -17.80
C ARG A 96 0.49 15.84 -18.03
N SER A 97 0.67 14.99 -17.03
CA SER A 97 1.52 13.81 -17.13
C SER A 97 0.71 12.54 -16.90
N LYS A 98 0.46 11.81 -18.00
CA LYS A 98 -0.18 10.49 -17.94
C LYS A 98 0.61 9.52 -17.06
N ALA A 99 1.94 9.63 -17.06
CA ALA A 99 2.81 8.83 -16.21
C ALA A 99 2.62 9.09 -14.71
N ILE A 100 2.14 10.27 -14.29
CA ILE A 100 1.84 10.56 -12.88
C ILE A 100 0.48 9.97 -12.48
N LYS A 101 -0.45 9.83 -13.42
CA LYS A 101 -1.71 9.10 -13.20
C LYS A 101 -1.55 7.59 -13.18
N GLU A 102 -0.45 7.07 -13.72
CA GLU A 102 -0.15 5.63 -13.86
C GLU A 102 0.94 5.16 -12.87
N LEU A 103 1.36 6.02 -11.93
CA LEU A 103 2.25 5.71 -10.80
C LEU A 103 1.43 5.22 -9.60
#